data_AF-A0A2W6U3J1-F1
#
_entry.id   AF-A0A2W6U3J1-F1
#
_cell.length_a   1.000
_cell.length_b   1.000
_cell.length_c   1.000
_cell.angle_alpha   90.00
_cell.angle_beta   90.00
_cell.angle_gamma   90.00
#
_symmetry.space_group_name_H-M   'P 1'
#
loop_
_entity.id
_entity.type
_entity.pdbx_description
1 polymer ?
#
loop_
_entity_poly.entity_id
_entity_poly.type
_entity_poly.pdbx_seq_one_letter_code
_entity_poly.pdbx_strand_id
1 'polypeptide(L)'
;MRKQLSMIGVLLISGISFAQTDRLWSESSRKTTSEIFENKASITTPRIFSLDINGLKNALVKAPKRLAAGEKSEIIISFPNSEGKMENFKVRENSNFDPALAAKYPEIKSYVGTGLEDPNSTVYFSISPLGLSSMEIYGDKSAVFIEPYTKDLSTYVVYKKSDKKDDLSKFECTVIDVAQKGAAGTTNLAARPNADDAVLRTFRLALSCTGEYTTYFGGTKANALAAMNNTMTRVNGVFEKDFAARMVLIANNDAVIYTSASSDPYSAASGMSNWNSQLQSTLTSVIGEANYDIGHLFGASGGGGNAGCIGCICTNGSKGSGYTSPADAIPSGDNFDIDYVAHEMGHQFGGNHTFSMNNEG
;
A
#
# COMPACT_ATOMS: atom_id res chain seq x y z
N MET A 1 -76.65 -15.81 11.33
CA MET A 1 -75.43 -15.99 10.50
C MET A 1 -74.99 -14.66 9.91
N ARG A 2 -73.99 -14.00 10.48
CA ARG A 2 -73.13 -13.02 9.80
C ARG A 2 -71.74 -13.12 10.44
N LYS A 3 -70.77 -13.66 9.70
CA LYS A 3 -69.39 -13.89 10.14
C LYS A 3 -68.65 -12.55 10.14
N GLN A 4 -68.08 -12.17 11.29
CA GLN A 4 -67.05 -11.14 11.36
C GLN A 4 -65.72 -11.77 10.95
N LEU A 5 -65.12 -11.30 9.86
CA LEU A 5 -63.72 -11.59 9.54
C LEU A 5 -62.86 -10.48 10.16
N SER A 6 -62.08 -10.83 11.18
CA SER A 6 -60.95 -10.01 11.62
C SER A 6 -59.80 -10.14 10.61
N MET A 7 -59.44 -9.04 9.96
CA MET A 7 -58.17 -8.90 9.25
C MET A 7 -57.07 -8.60 10.27
N ILE A 8 -56.24 -9.59 10.58
CA ILE A 8 -54.95 -9.36 11.25
C ILE A 8 -53.92 -9.13 10.14
N GLY A 9 -53.56 -7.86 9.92
CA GLY A 9 -52.44 -7.49 9.09
C GLY A 9 -51.13 -7.75 9.82
N VAL A 10 -50.41 -8.80 9.43
CA VAL A 10 -49.04 -9.03 9.88
C VAL A 10 -48.13 -8.06 9.10
N LEU A 11 -47.74 -6.96 9.75
CA LEU A 11 -46.64 -6.12 9.29
C LEU A 11 -45.33 -6.92 9.47
N LEU A 12 -44.88 -7.58 8.41
CA LEU A 12 -43.50 -8.03 8.28
C LEU A 12 -42.63 -6.80 8.06
N ILE A 13 -42.21 -6.16 9.16
CA ILE A 13 -41.06 -5.24 9.13
C ILE A 13 -39.84 -6.13 8.93
N SER A 14 -39.43 -6.31 7.68
CA SER A 14 -38.11 -6.83 7.33
C SER A 14 -37.08 -5.82 7.84
N GLY A 15 -36.71 -5.96 9.11
CA GLY A 15 -35.55 -5.28 9.68
C GLY A 15 -34.33 -5.73 8.88
N ILE A 16 -33.77 -4.82 8.10
CA ILE A 16 -32.45 -4.99 7.53
C ILE A 16 -31.50 -4.94 8.72
N SER A 17 -31.24 -6.09 9.33
CA SER A 17 -30.19 -6.22 10.33
C SER A 17 -28.86 -6.04 9.60
N PHE A 18 -28.38 -4.79 9.53
CA PHE A 18 -27.00 -4.53 9.19
C PHE A 18 -26.14 -5.28 10.21
N ALA A 19 -25.34 -6.24 9.75
CA ALA A 19 -24.35 -6.85 10.60
C ALA A 19 -23.34 -5.75 10.96
N GLN A 20 -23.49 -5.15 12.15
CA GLN A 20 -22.53 -4.16 12.64
C GLN A 20 -21.16 -4.82 12.75
N THR A 21 -20.22 -4.37 11.92
CA THR A 21 -18.83 -4.82 11.94
C THR A 21 -18.02 -4.19 13.06
N ASP A 22 -18.59 -3.24 13.81
CA ASP A 22 -17.97 -2.63 14.99
C ASP A 22 -17.49 -3.68 15.99
N ARG A 23 -18.28 -4.75 16.17
CA ARG A 23 -17.99 -5.86 17.08
C ARG A 23 -16.76 -6.69 16.71
N LEU A 24 -16.19 -6.50 15.52
CA LEU A 24 -14.93 -7.13 15.12
C LEU A 24 -13.75 -6.56 15.90
N TRP A 25 -13.91 -5.34 16.41
CA TRP A 25 -12.90 -4.65 17.20
C TRP A 25 -13.29 -4.65 18.67
N SER A 26 -12.31 -4.86 19.53
CA SER A 26 -12.45 -4.65 20.97
C SER A 26 -11.24 -3.90 21.47
N GLU A 27 -11.45 -2.82 22.24
CA GLU A 27 -10.34 -2.17 22.93
C GLU A 27 -9.56 -3.19 23.75
N SER A 28 -8.24 -3.13 23.66
CA SER A 28 -7.35 -4.01 24.40
C SER A 28 -6.30 -3.17 25.09
N SER A 29 -5.90 -3.60 26.27
CA SER A 29 -4.63 -3.15 26.86
C SER A 29 -3.49 -4.03 26.35
N ARG A 30 -2.25 -3.55 26.50
CA ARG A 30 -1.07 -4.35 26.22
C ARG A 30 -1.07 -5.59 27.12
N LYS A 31 -1.09 -6.78 26.53
CA LYS A 31 -0.74 -8.01 27.24
C LYS A 31 0.77 -8.01 27.48
N THR A 32 1.20 -8.12 28.73
CA THR A 32 2.63 -8.00 29.13
C THR A 32 3.56 -9.01 28.46
N THR A 33 3.02 -10.11 27.93
CA THR A 33 3.77 -11.27 27.43
C THR A 33 4.06 -11.24 25.93
N SER A 34 3.38 -10.41 25.13
CA SER A 34 3.56 -10.41 23.67
C SER A 34 4.61 -9.39 23.25
N GLU A 35 5.55 -9.83 22.41
CA GLU A 35 6.57 -8.97 21.80
C GLU A 35 5.91 -7.99 20.82
N ILE A 36 6.39 -6.74 20.82
CA ILE A 36 5.89 -5.68 19.94
C ILE A 36 6.81 -5.52 18.73
N PHE A 37 6.26 -5.05 17.61
CA PHE A 37 7.09 -4.62 16.48
C PHE A 37 7.93 -3.41 16.85
N GLU A 38 9.18 -3.40 16.39
CA GLU A 38 10.21 -2.44 16.74
C GLU A 38 9.77 -1.01 16.34
N ASN A 39 9.21 -0.84 15.14
CA ASN A 39 8.69 0.44 14.65
C ASN A 39 7.42 0.94 15.37
N LYS A 40 6.90 0.18 16.35
CA LYS A 40 5.77 0.60 17.20
C LYS A 40 6.20 1.08 18.57
N ALA A 41 7.45 0.82 18.96
CA ALA A 41 7.99 1.26 20.25
C ALA A 41 8.11 2.79 20.38
N SER A 42 8.15 3.52 19.25
CA SER A 42 8.21 4.98 19.22
C SER A 42 6.86 5.68 19.44
N ILE A 43 5.75 4.93 19.42
CA ILE A 43 4.41 5.46 19.68
C ILE A 43 4.25 5.70 21.17
N THR A 44 4.07 6.96 21.57
CA THR A 44 4.10 7.36 22.99
C THR A 44 2.86 6.96 23.77
N THR A 45 1.69 7.01 23.13
CA THR A 45 0.38 6.71 23.73
C THR A 45 -0.44 5.79 22.82
N PRO A 46 -0.01 4.52 22.66
CA PRO A 46 -0.64 3.63 21.69
C PRO A 46 -2.08 3.30 22.10
N ARG A 47 -3.04 3.57 21.21
CA ARG A 47 -4.41 3.04 21.31
C ARG A 47 -4.45 1.66 20.68
N ILE A 48 -4.72 0.64 21.48
CA ILE A 48 -4.58 -0.75 21.10
C ILE A 48 -5.96 -1.42 21.01
N PHE A 49 -6.15 -2.20 19.97
CA PHE A 49 -7.37 -2.99 19.75
C PHE A 49 -7.01 -4.44 19.43
N SER A 50 -7.88 -5.36 19.81
CA SER A 50 -7.91 -6.70 19.23
C SER A 50 -8.91 -6.74 18.06
N LEU A 51 -8.58 -7.54 17.06
CA LEU A 51 -9.38 -7.71 15.84
C LEU A 51 -9.74 -9.19 15.67
N ASP A 52 -11.03 -9.48 15.50
CA ASP A 52 -11.48 -10.75 14.92
C ASP A 52 -11.17 -10.77 13.41
N ILE A 53 -9.94 -11.12 13.07
CA ILE A 53 -9.45 -11.15 11.70
C ILE A 53 -10.21 -12.15 10.83
N ASN A 54 -10.70 -13.24 11.41
CA ASN A 54 -11.47 -14.25 10.70
C ASN A 54 -12.88 -13.75 10.41
N GLY A 55 -13.52 -13.10 11.38
CA GLY A 55 -14.78 -12.38 11.20
C GLY A 55 -14.67 -11.32 10.10
N LEU A 56 -13.58 -10.54 10.09
CA LEU A 56 -13.31 -9.56 9.05
C LEU A 56 -13.15 -10.20 7.66
N LYS A 57 -12.31 -11.24 7.54
CA LYS A 57 -12.14 -11.99 6.28
C LYS A 57 -13.48 -12.51 5.76
N ASN A 58 -14.31 -13.09 6.63
CA ASN A 58 -15.63 -13.60 6.26
C ASN A 58 -16.59 -12.51 5.77
N ALA A 59 -16.57 -11.33 6.38
CA ALA A 59 -17.36 -10.18 5.92
C ALA A 59 -16.94 -9.73 4.51
N LEU A 60 -15.63 -9.78 4.23
CA LEU A 60 -15.03 -9.31 2.97
C LEU A 60 -15.14 -10.28 1.80
N VAL A 61 -15.45 -11.56 2.02
CA VAL A 61 -15.68 -12.54 0.93
C VAL A 61 -16.72 -12.04 -0.08
N LYS A 62 -17.69 -11.25 0.38
CA LYS A 62 -18.78 -10.70 -0.43
C LYS A 62 -18.47 -9.32 -1.02
N ALA A 63 -17.28 -8.77 -0.76
CA ALA A 63 -16.90 -7.47 -1.29
C ALA A 63 -16.84 -7.51 -2.83
N PRO A 64 -17.49 -6.58 -3.53
CA PRO A 64 -17.47 -6.56 -4.98
C PRO A 64 -16.07 -6.24 -5.50
N LYS A 65 -15.64 -6.93 -6.56
CA LYS A 65 -14.37 -6.67 -7.26
C LYS A 65 -14.44 -5.50 -8.24
N ARG A 66 -15.62 -5.30 -8.81
CA ARG A 66 -15.94 -4.24 -9.75
C ARG A 66 -17.32 -3.71 -9.38
N LEU A 67 -17.46 -2.41 -9.47
CA LEU A 67 -18.73 -1.70 -9.35
C LEU A 67 -18.98 -1.00 -10.68
N ALA A 68 -20.21 -0.99 -11.16
CA ALA A 68 -20.57 -0.12 -12.27
C ALA A 68 -20.41 1.35 -11.87
N ALA A 69 -20.27 2.26 -12.85
CA ALA A 69 -20.19 3.69 -12.56
C ALA A 69 -21.43 4.14 -11.77
N GLY A 70 -21.22 4.69 -10.57
CA GLY A 70 -22.28 5.12 -9.67
C GLY A 70 -22.86 4.04 -8.74
N GLU A 71 -22.48 2.77 -8.91
CA GLU A 71 -22.84 1.70 -7.98
C GLU A 71 -22.00 1.77 -6.71
N LYS A 72 -22.63 1.54 -5.56
CA LYS A 72 -21.94 1.51 -4.26
C LYS A 72 -21.91 0.10 -3.73
N SER A 73 -20.83 -0.26 -3.04
CA SER A 73 -20.78 -1.53 -2.32
C SER A 73 -21.78 -1.51 -1.16
N GLU A 74 -22.46 -2.64 -0.98
CA GLU A 74 -23.33 -2.89 0.17
C GLU A 74 -22.57 -3.53 1.36
N ILE A 75 -21.28 -3.83 1.18
CA ILE A 75 -20.43 -4.33 2.26
C ILE A 75 -19.90 -3.15 3.07
N ILE A 76 -20.32 -3.08 4.33
CA ILE A 76 -19.89 -2.08 5.30
C ILE A 76 -18.89 -2.73 6.25
N ILE A 77 -17.73 -2.10 6.41
CA ILE A 77 -16.69 -2.49 7.38
C ILE A 77 -16.39 -1.30 8.27
N SER A 78 -16.18 -1.55 9.55
CA SER A 78 -15.88 -0.52 10.54
C SER A 78 -14.42 -0.55 10.95
N PHE A 79 -13.83 0.63 11.15
CA PHE A 79 -12.48 0.79 11.67
C PHE A 79 -12.45 1.80 12.82
N PRO A 80 -11.66 1.55 13.89
CA PRO A 80 -11.44 2.54 14.93
C PRO A 80 -10.53 3.66 14.40
N ASN A 81 -10.94 4.90 14.62
CA ASN A 81 -10.14 6.08 14.27
C ASN A 81 -9.17 6.46 15.40
N SER A 82 -8.40 7.52 15.19
CA SER A 82 -7.43 8.01 16.19
C SER A 82 -8.05 8.56 17.49
N GLU A 83 -9.38 8.60 17.64
CA GLU A 83 -10.06 8.91 18.90
C GLU A 83 -10.66 7.67 19.56
N GLY A 84 -10.50 6.49 18.95
CA GLY A 84 -11.14 5.24 19.38
C GLY A 84 -12.62 5.12 18.96
N LYS A 85 -13.13 6.06 18.15
CA LYS A 85 -14.49 5.99 17.61
C LYS A 85 -14.49 5.12 16.36
N MET A 86 -15.56 4.35 16.17
CA MET A 86 -15.73 3.54 14.97
C MET A 86 -16.25 4.40 13.82
N GLU A 87 -15.60 4.30 12.66
CA GLU A 87 -16.01 4.91 11.40
C GLU A 87 -16.40 3.79 10.43
N ASN A 88 -17.49 3.98 9.67
CA ASN A 88 -18.05 2.96 8.78
C ASN A 88 -17.68 3.25 7.33
N PHE A 89 -17.32 2.21 6.57
CA PHE A 89 -16.90 2.36 5.18
C PHE A 89 -17.63 1.39 4.26
N LYS A 90 -18.10 1.88 3.11
CA LYS A 90 -18.57 1.03 2.01
C LYS A 90 -17.36 0.50 1.25
N VAL A 91 -17.07 -0.80 1.37
CA VAL A 91 -15.81 -1.40 0.92
C VAL A 91 -15.96 -2.22 -0.35
N ARG A 92 -14.98 -2.10 -1.25
CA ARG A 92 -14.79 -2.97 -2.43
C ARG A 92 -13.36 -3.52 -2.47
N GLU A 93 -13.17 -4.66 -3.14
CA GLU A 93 -11.81 -5.16 -3.44
C GLU A 93 -11.10 -4.17 -4.38
N ASN A 94 -9.83 -3.89 -4.10
CA ASN A 94 -8.97 -2.99 -4.87
C ASN A 94 -7.58 -3.63 -5.03
N SER A 95 -7.56 -4.83 -5.63
CA SER A 95 -6.36 -5.66 -5.74
C SER A 95 -5.22 -4.94 -6.45
N ASN A 96 -4.04 -4.92 -5.83
CA ASN A 96 -2.81 -4.39 -6.44
C ASN A 96 -2.16 -5.39 -7.39
N PHE A 97 -2.77 -6.54 -7.65
CA PHE A 97 -2.18 -7.63 -8.43
C PHE A 97 -2.93 -7.80 -9.76
N ASP A 98 -2.19 -8.19 -10.78
CA ASP A 98 -2.77 -8.81 -11.95
C ASP A 98 -3.62 -10.03 -11.55
N PRO A 99 -4.76 -10.30 -12.20
CA PRO A 99 -5.63 -11.42 -11.85
C PRO A 99 -4.93 -12.79 -11.76
N ALA A 100 -3.92 -13.06 -12.59
CA ALA A 100 -3.18 -14.32 -12.53
C ALA A 100 -2.33 -14.43 -11.25
N LEU A 101 -1.67 -13.34 -10.85
CA LEU A 101 -0.91 -13.29 -9.60
C LEU A 101 -1.85 -13.39 -8.39
N ALA A 102 -2.99 -12.69 -8.42
CA ALA A 102 -4.02 -12.76 -7.38
C ALA A 102 -4.60 -14.18 -7.21
N ALA A 103 -4.72 -14.94 -8.30
CA ALA A 103 -5.18 -16.32 -8.23
C ALA A 103 -4.14 -17.25 -7.59
N LYS A 104 -2.84 -16.96 -7.76
CA LYS A 104 -1.74 -17.73 -7.16
C LYS A 104 -1.57 -17.44 -5.66
N TYR A 105 -1.90 -16.23 -5.22
CA TYR A 105 -1.79 -15.80 -3.82
C TYR A 105 -3.14 -15.28 -3.28
N PRO A 106 -4.17 -16.14 -3.16
CA PRO A 106 -5.54 -15.73 -2.84
C PRO A 106 -5.71 -15.18 -1.43
N GLU A 107 -4.76 -15.45 -0.52
CA GLU A 107 -4.78 -14.94 0.85
C GLU A 107 -4.31 -13.49 0.98
N ILE A 108 -3.72 -12.92 -0.08
CA ILE A 108 -3.23 -11.54 -0.09
C ILE A 108 -4.25 -10.67 -0.82
N LYS A 109 -4.88 -9.75 -0.07
CA LYS A 109 -5.97 -8.90 -0.56
C LYS A 109 -5.76 -7.45 -0.19
N SER A 110 -6.27 -6.56 -1.02
CA SER A 110 -6.34 -5.12 -0.77
C SER A 110 -7.71 -4.59 -1.15
N TYR A 111 -8.13 -3.56 -0.43
CA TYR A 111 -9.48 -3.01 -0.46
C TYR A 111 -9.42 -1.49 -0.35
N VAL A 112 -10.48 -0.84 -0.82
CA VAL A 112 -10.73 0.58 -0.59
C VAL A 112 -12.15 0.75 -0.11
N GLY A 113 -12.36 1.70 0.81
CA GLY A 113 -13.67 2.04 1.33
C GLY A 113 -13.88 3.54 1.43
N THR A 114 -15.11 3.99 1.15
CA THR A 114 -15.53 5.38 1.33
C THR A 114 -16.38 5.50 2.59
N GLY A 115 -16.12 6.53 3.40
CA GLY A 115 -16.85 6.78 4.64
C GLY A 115 -18.35 6.96 4.43
N LEU A 116 -19.15 6.43 5.35
CA LEU A 116 -20.60 6.64 5.36
C LEU A 116 -20.95 7.99 5.99
N GLU A 117 -20.26 8.33 7.08
CA GLU A 117 -20.47 9.56 7.84
C GLU A 117 -19.75 10.75 7.20
N ASP A 118 -18.56 10.53 6.64
CA ASP A 118 -17.77 11.53 5.90
C ASP A 118 -17.37 11.00 4.52
N PRO A 119 -18.00 11.48 3.43
CA PRO A 119 -17.66 11.09 2.06
C PRO A 119 -16.23 11.47 1.63
N ASN A 120 -15.57 12.40 2.34
CA ASN A 120 -14.18 12.78 2.07
C ASN A 120 -13.18 11.87 2.81
N SER A 121 -13.64 10.97 3.68
CA SER A 121 -12.82 9.92 4.25
C SER A 121 -12.74 8.72 3.31
N THR A 122 -11.51 8.26 3.05
CA THR A 122 -11.23 7.04 2.30
C THR A 122 -10.24 6.17 3.06
N VAL A 123 -10.62 4.92 3.33
CA VAL A 123 -9.74 3.91 3.91
C VAL A 123 -9.17 3.01 2.82
N TYR A 124 -7.85 2.85 2.81
CA TYR A 124 -7.13 1.85 2.03
C TYR A 124 -6.60 0.81 3.00
N PHE A 125 -6.87 -0.47 2.76
CA PHE A 125 -6.38 -1.51 3.66
C PHE A 125 -6.12 -2.83 2.95
N SER A 126 -5.23 -3.61 3.54
CA SER A 126 -4.84 -4.93 3.06
C SER A 126 -5.01 -5.97 4.16
N ILE A 127 -5.23 -7.22 3.74
CA ILE A 127 -5.27 -8.39 4.61
C ILE A 127 -4.41 -9.47 3.98
N SER A 128 -3.56 -10.09 4.81
CA SER A 128 -2.68 -11.18 4.41
C SER A 128 -2.36 -12.08 5.62
N PRO A 129 -1.52 -13.12 5.46
CA PRO A 129 -0.94 -13.83 6.61
C PRO A 129 -0.14 -12.93 7.57
N LEU A 130 0.29 -11.73 7.14
CA LEU A 130 0.94 -10.73 7.98
C LEU A 130 -0.05 -9.86 8.78
N GLY A 131 -1.36 -10.16 8.72
CA GLY A 131 -2.41 -9.43 9.41
C GLY A 131 -3.05 -8.34 8.55
N LEU A 132 -3.69 -7.38 9.22
CA LEU A 132 -4.30 -6.20 8.60
C LEU A 132 -3.35 -4.99 8.64
N SER A 133 -3.25 -4.25 7.54
CA SER A 133 -2.63 -2.93 7.50
C SER A 133 -3.58 -1.95 6.82
N SER A 134 -3.69 -0.73 7.34
CA SER A 134 -4.53 0.31 6.75
C SER A 134 -3.89 1.69 6.77
N MET A 135 -4.43 2.56 5.92
CA MET A 135 -4.23 4.00 5.89
C MET A 135 -5.57 4.64 5.55
N GLU A 136 -6.03 5.52 6.42
CA GLU A 136 -7.20 6.34 6.21
C GLU A 136 -6.78 7.78 5.89
N ILE A 137 -7.30 8.32 4.79
CA ILE A 137 -7.07 9.69 4.36
C ILE A 137 -8.37 10.46 4.48
N TYR A 138 -8.26 11.67 5.04
CA TYR A 138 -9.37 12.60 5.20
C TYR A 138 -9.17 13.85 4.33
N GLY A 139 -10.21 14.67 4.21
CA GLY A 139 -10.13 15.97 3.51
C GLY A 139 -9.48 17.08 4.33
N ASP A 140 -9.59 17.03 5.66
CA ASP A 140 -9.30 18.16 6.56
C ASP A 140 -8.47 17.81 7.80
N LYS A 141 -8.07 16.54 7.95
CA LYS A 141 -7.25 16.05 9.08
C LYS A 141 -6.17 15.07 8.63
N SER A 142 -5.21 14.85 9.52
CA SER A 142 -4.08 13.95 9.29
C SER A 142 -4.51 12.52 9.01
N ALA A 143 -3.75 11.82 8.17
CA ALA A 143 -3.96 10.41 7.92
C ALA A 143 -3.82 9.57 9.20
N VAL A 144 -4.64 8.52 9.29
CA VAL A 144 -4.67 7.56 10.41
C VAL A 144 -4.26 6.18 9.91
N PHE A 145 -3.45 5.48 10.69
CA PHE A 145 -2.93 4.17 10.36
C PHE A 145 -3.38 3.14 11.39
N ILE A 146 -3.71 1.94 10.91
CA ILE A 146 -3.92 0.76 11.76
C ILE A 146 -2.99 -0.33 11.29
N GLU A 147 -2.17 -0.84 12.21
CA GLU A 147 -1.16 -1.86 11.92
C GLU A 147 -1.04 -2.85 13.06
N PRO A 148 -0.49 -4.06 12.81
CA PRO A 148 -0.17 -4.99 13.89
C PRO A 148 0.76 -4.33 14.90
N TYR A 149 0.40 -4.45 16.16
CA TYR A 149 1.18 -3.94 17.28
C TYR A 149 2.09 -5.01 17.87
N THR A 150 1.54 -6.22 18.06
CA THR A 150 2.29 -7.39 18.55
C THR A 150 2.69 -8.32 17.41
N LYS A 151 3.86 -8.96 17.54
CA LYS A 151 4.40 -9.90 16.54
C LYS A 151 3.55 -11.16 16.34
N ASP A 152 2.74 -11.51 17.34
CA ASP A 152 1.73 -12.59 17.26
C ASP A 152 0.44 -12.18 16.51
N LEU A 153 0.36 -10.94 16.02
CA LEU A 153 -0.77 -10.36 15.29
C LEU A 153 -2.09 -10.32 16.07
N SER A 154 -2.04 -10.49 17.40
CA SER A 154 -3.23 -10.52 18.26
C SER A 154 -3.78 -9.13 18.60
N THR A 155 -2.96 -8.09 18.44
CA THR A 155 -3.33 -6.70 18.71
C THR A 155 -2.83 -5.77 17.61
N TYR A 156 -3.56 -4.67 17.44
CA TYR A 156 -3.36 -3.63 16.45
C TYR A 156 -3.30 -2.28 17.15
N VAL A 157 -2.51 -1.36 16.60
CA VAL A 157 -2.42 0.01 17.11
C VAL A 157 -2.99 0.98 16.08
N VAL A 158 -3.78 1.95 16.58
CA VAL A 158 -4.29 3.08 15.80
C VAL A 158 -3.47 4.32 16.12
N TYR A 159 -2.88 4.95 15.11
CA TYR A 159 -2.00 6.09 15.32
C TYR A 159 -1.98 7.05 14.12
N LYS A 160 -1.59 8.29 14.38
CA LYS A 160 -1.19 9.28 13.38
C LYS A 160 0.33 9.40 13.36
N LYS A 161 0.90 9.94 12.28
CA LYS A 161 2.34 10.23 12.21
C LYS A 161 2.83 11.08 13.40
N SER A 162 2.02 12.06 13.83
CA SER A 162 2.30 12.93 14.98
C SER A 162 2.35 12.22 16.33
N ASP A 163 1.87 10.99 16.44
CA ASP A 163 1.82 10.24 17.71
C ASP A 163 3.16 9.51 18.00
N LYS A 164 4.04 9.46 16.99
CA LYS A 164 5.40 8.93 17.08
C LYS A 164 6.36 10.01 17.55
N LYS A 165 7.39 9.59 18.29
CA LYS A 165 8.57 10.44 18.50
C LYS A 165 9.24 10.73 17.15
N ASP A 166 9.81 11.92 17.02
CA ASP A 166 10.61 12.27 15.86
C ASP A 166 11.67 11.19 15.61
N ASP A 167 11.66 10.64 14.40
CA ASP A 167 12.70 9.77 13.93
C ASP A 167 13.84 10.64 13.38
N LEU A 168 15.01 10.53 14.00
CA LEU A 168 16.22 11.25 13.59
C LEU A 168 16.99 10.48 12.50
N SER A 169 16.49 9.33 12.04
CA SER A 169 17.05 8.62 10.90
C SER A 169 16.97 9.51 9.66
N LYS A 170 18.12 9.74 9.02
CA LYS A 170 18.18 10.54 7.81
C LYS A 170 17.86 9.64 6.64
N PHE A 171 16.70 9.87 6.03
CA PHE A 171 16.46 9.39 4.68
C PHE A 171 17.40 10.13 3.72
N GLU A 172 18.21 9.39 2.97
CA GLU A 172 19.06 9.92 1.92
C GLU A 172 18.54 9.43 0.57
N CYS A 173 17.84 10.33 -0.14
CA CYS A 173 17.50 10.13 -1.53
C CYS A 173 18.69 10.60 -2.38
N THR A 174 19.26 9.68 -3.16
CA THR A 174 20.26 10.03 -4.16
C THR A 174 19.62 9.80 -5.51
N VAL A 175 19.20 10.86 -6.20
CA VAL A 175 18.88 10.74 -7.62
C VAL A 175 20.15 10.95 -8.42
N ILE A 176 20.38 10.13 -9.45
CA ILE A 176 21.40 10.50 -10.44
C ILE A 176 20.79 11.64 -11.25
N ASP A 177 21.42 12.82 -11.24
CA ASP A 177 21.12 14.01 -12.06
C ASP A 177 21.16 13.77 -13.59
N VAL A 178 21.21 12.50 -14.01
CA VAL A 178 20.80 12.10 -15.34
C VAL A 178 19.27 12.09 -15.35
N ALA A 179 18.68 13.28 -15.22
CA ALA A 179 17.51 13.60 -15.99
C ALA A 179 17.88 13.26 -17.44
N GLN A 180 17.60 12.03 -17.88
CA GLN A 180 17.36 11.86 -19.29
C GLN A 180 16.34 12.92 -19.61
N LYS A 181 16.75 13.87 -20.45
CA LYS A 181 15.92 14.89 -21.06
C LYS A 181 14.74 14.20 -21.75
N GLY A 182 13.77 13.76 -20.96
CA GLY A 182 12.52 13.15 -21.37
C GLY A 182 11.70 14.26 -21.98
N ALA A 183 12.05 14.57 -23.23
CA ALA A 183 11.55 15.64 -24.11
C ALA A 183 12.37 16.94 -24.24
N ALA A 184 13.70 16.94 -24.16
CA ALA A 184 14.45 18.10 -24.72
C ALA A 184 14.49 18.12 -26.26
N GLY A 185 13.76 17.24 -26.94
CA GLY A 185 13.65 17.17 -28.39
C GLY A 185 12.32 17.64 -28.98
N THR A 186 11.31 18.00 -28.17
CA THR A 186 10.01 18.46 -28.68
C THR A 186 9.74 19.88 -28.21
N THR A 187 9.92 20.83 -29.10
CA THR A 187 9.69 22.28 -28.94
C THR A 187 8.23 22.69 -28.74
N ASN A 188 7.33 21.76 -28.39
CA ASN A 188 5.91 22.02 -28.19
C ASN A 188 5.49 21.80 -26.73
N LEU A 189 5.84 22.76 -25.87
CA LEU A 189 5.28 22.89 -24.52
C LEU A 189 3.75 23.10 -24.54
N ALA A 190 3.18 23.51 -25.67
CA ALA A 190 1.75 23.71 -25.88
C ALA A 190 0.93 22.41 -26.08
N ALA A 191 1.57 21.23 -26.15
CA ALA A 191 0.91 19.96 -26.49
C ALA A 191 0.83 18.96 -25.32
N ARG A 192 1.21 19.34 -24.10
CA ARG A 192 0.97 18.50 -22.92
C ARG A 192 -0.33 18.98 -22.26
N PRO A 193 -1.49 18.36 -22.53
CA PRO A 193 -2.61 18.55 -21.62
C PRO A 193 -2.10 18.19 -20.21
N ASN A 194 -2.44 19.03 -19.23
CA ASN A 194 -2.27 18.64 -17.84
C ASN A 194 -3.01 17.31 -17.63
N ALA A 195 -2.66 16.55 -16.59
CA ALA A 195 -3.44 15.38 -16.18
C ALA A 195 -4.79 15.82 -15.55
N ASP A 196 -5.58 16.61 -16.28
CA ASP A 196 -6.90 17.13 -15.90
C ASP A 196 -8.04 16.43 -16.64
N ASP A 197 -7.74 15.35 -17.36
CA ASP A 197 -8.69 14.54 -18.12
C ASP A 197 -9.57 13.62 -17.24
N ALA A 198 -9.35 13.64 -15.91
CA ALA A 198 -10.03 12.81 -14.91
C ALA A 198 -9.94 11.30 -15.19
N VAL A 199 -8.90 10.85 -15.92
CA VAL A 199 -8.69 9.44 -16.24
C VAL A 199 -7.72 8.81 -15.24
N LEU A 200 -8.18 7.78 -14.54
CA LEU A 200 -7.29 6.93 -13.75
C LEU A 200 -6.43 6.05 -14.67
N ARG A 201 -5.11 6.26 -14.67
CA ARG A 201 -4.15 5.51 -15.48
C ARG A 201 -3.58 4.35 -14.67
N THR A 202 -3.62 3.14 -15.23
CA THR A 202 -3.07 1.94 -14.59
C THR A 202 -1.76 1.52 -15.26
N PHE A 203 -0.72 1.35 -14.46
CA PHE A 203 0.65 0.99 -14.87
C PHE A 203 1.01 -0.39 -14.35
N ARG A 204 1.72 -1.18 -15.16
CA ARG A 204 2.24 -2.49 -14.79
C ARG A 204 3.54 -2.33 -14.03
N LEU A 205 3.55 -2.78 -12.77
CA LEU A 205 4.70 -2.71 -11.88
C LEU A 205 5.41 -4.07 -11.82
N ALA A 206 6.71 -4.08 -12.09
CA ALA A 206 7.61 -5.18 -11.77
C ALA A 206 8.39 -4.84 -10.48
N LEU A 207 7.97 -5.40 -9.36
CA LEU A 207 8.51 -5.11 -8.03
C LEU A 207 9.37 -6.27 -7.54
N SER A 208 10.67 -6.06 -7.51
CA SER A 208 11.66 -7.01 -6.99
C SER A 208 11.97 -6.71 -5.52
N CYS A 209 12.59 -7.67 -4.83
CA CYS A 209 13.22 -7.43 -3.53
C CYS A 209 14.53 -8.21 -3.38
N THR A 210 15.39 -7.77 -2.45
CA THR A 210 16.55 -8.59 -2.06
C THR A 210 16.13 -9.80 -1.23
N GLY A 211 17.01 -10.79 -1.11
CA GLY A 211 16.79 -11.98 -0.29
C GLY A 211 16.66 -11.65 1.20
N GLU A 212 17.35 -10.61 1.67
CA GLU A 212 17.23 -10.09 3.04
C GLU A 212 15.84 -9.53 3.30
N TYR A 213 15.23 -8.83 2.32
CA TYR A 213 13.85 -8.32 2.46
C TYR A 213 12.87 -9.49 2.65
N THR A 214 13.00 -10.52 1.82
CA THR A 214 12.17 -11.73 1.99
C THR A 214 12.42 -12.41 3.33
N THR A 215 13.67 -12.48 3.77
CA THR A 215 14.04 -13.06 5.06
C THR A 215 13.40 -12.31 6.22
N TYR A 216 13.37 -10.96 6.17
CA TYR A 216 12.73 -10.12 7.18
C TYR A 216 11.25 -10.49 7.39
N PHE A 217 10.53 -10.80 6.31
CA PHE A 217 9.12 -11.21 6.36
C PHE A 217 8.92 -12.74 6.51
N GLY A 218 9.93 -13.48 6.98
CA GLY A 218 9.80 -14.91 7.27
C GLY A 218 10.20 -15.84 6.10
N GLY A 219 10.93 -15.34 5.11
CA GLY A 219 11.70 -16.15 4.17
C GLY A 219 10.92 -16.77 3.01
N THR A 220 9.64 -16.42 2.83
CA THR A 220 8.81 -16.96 1.73
C THR A 220 8.41 -15.89 0.73
N LYS A 221 8.26 -16.28 -0.54
CA LYS A 221 7.74 -15.37 -1.57
C LYS A 221 6.36 -14.83 -1.23
N ALA A 222 5.50 -15.66 -0.61
CA ALA A 222 4.16 -15.26 -0.21
C ALA A 222 4.19 -14.12 0.82
N ASN A 223 5.06 -14.20 1.83
CA ASN A 223 5.15 -13.14 2.83
C ASN A 223 5.83 -11.88 2.30
N ALA A 224 6.87 -12.01 1.46
CA ALA A 224 7.47 -10.86 0.79
C ALA A 224 6.43 -10.13 -0.09
N LEU A 225 5.66 -10.88 -0.87
CA LEU A 225 4.59 -10.34 -1.70
C LEU A 225 3.44 -9.73 -0.86
N ALA A 226 3.15 -10.28 0.32
CA ALA A 226 2.18 -9.73 1.26
C ALA A 226 2.65 -8.36 1.80
N ALA A 227 3.93 -8.24 2.16
CA ALA A 227 4.52 -6.98 2.59
C ALA A 227 4.52 -5.94 1.46
N MET A 228 4.93 -6.33 0.25
CA MET A 228 4.83 -5.48 -0.95
C MET A 228 3.40 -4.99 -1.17
N ASN A 229 2.40 -5.85 -0.99
CA ASN A 229 0.99 -5.46 -1.13
C ASN A 229 0.54 -4.47 -0.05
N ASN A 230 1.04 -4.56 1.19
CA ASN A 230 0.76 -3.57 2.23
C ASN A 230 1.27 -2.20 1.80
N THR A 231 2.54 -2.13 1.38
CA THR A 231 3.16 -0.91 0.87
C THR A 231 2.38 -0.34 -0.31
N MET A 232 2.14 -1.15 -1.34
CA MET A 232 1.45 -0.69 -2.55
C MET A 232 -0.01 -0.32 -2.32
N THR A 233 -0.68 -0.85 -1.28
CA THR A 233 -2.02 -0.40 -0.90
C THR A 233 -2.01 1.06 -0.46
N ARG A 234 -0.97 1.49 0.25
CA ARG A 234 -0.82 2.88 0.68
C ARG A 234 -0.31 3.78 -0.42
N VAL A 235 0.72 3.34 -1.13
CA VAL A 235 1.32 4.08 -2.25
C VAL A 235 0.25 4.34 -3.32
N ASN A 236 -0.51 3.33 -3.74
CA ASN A 236 -1.62 3.55 -4.67
C ASN A 236 -2.69 4.48 -4.10
N GLY A 237 -2.95 4.46 -2.78
CA GLY A 237 -3.89 5.39 -2.16
C GLY A 237 -3.49 6.87 -2.30
N VAL A 238 -2.18 7.16 -2.24
CA VAL A 238 -1.63 8.50 -2.52
C VAL A 238 -1.66 8.78 -4.03
N PHE A 239 -1.16 7.86 -4.85
CA PHE A 239 -1.01 8.07 -6.28
C PHE A 239 -2.34 8.19 -7.03
N GLU A 240 -3.38 7.46 -6.60
CA GLU A 240 -4.72 7.60 -7.17
C GLU A 240 -5.34 8.95 -6.83
N LYS A 241 -5.14 9.43 -5.59
CA LYS A 241 -5.68 10.70 -5.10
C LYS A 241 -5.02 11.90 -5.76
N ASP A 242 -3.69 11.88 -5.84
CA ASP A 242 -2.90 13.07 -6.19
C ASP A 242 -2.44 13.09 -7.66
N PHE A 243 -2.28 11.92 -8.29
CA PHE A 243 -1.76 11.79 -9.67
C PHE A 243 -2.70 11.07 -10.64
N ALA A 244 -3.87 10.61 -10.19
CA ALA A 244 -4.75 9.72 -10.95
C ALA A 244 -3.97 8.53 -11.58
N ALA A 245 -3.01 7.99 -10.82
CA ALA A 245 -2.16 6.88 -11.25
C ALA A 245 -2.32 5.70 -10.31
N ARG A 246 -2.34 4.49 -10.86
CA ARG A 246 -2.39 3.24 -10.12
C ARG A 246 -1.33 2.28 -10.64
N MET A 247 -0.62 1.61 -9.75
CA MET A 247 0.35 0.58 -10.08
C MET A 247 -0.19 -0.81 -9.71
N VAL A 248 -0.10 -1.74 -10.66
CA VAL A 248 -0.56 -3.13 -10.50
C VAL A 248 0.61 -4.07 -10.75
N LEU A 249 0.92 -4.93 -9.78
CA LEU A 249 1.97 -5.95 -9.90
C LEU A 249 1.62 -6.92 -11.02
N ILE A 250 2.59 -7.18 -11.89
CA ILE A 250 2.43 -8.04 -13.07
C ILE A 250 2.15 -9.51 -12.71
N ALA A 251 1.56 -10.25 -13.66
CA ALA A 251 1.14 -11.65 -13.50
C ALA A 251 2.24 -12.59 -12.97
N ASN A 252 3.49 -12.38 -13.38
CA ASN A 252 4.66 -13.17 -13.02
C ASN A 252 5.61 -12.45 -12.05
N ASN A 253 5.13 -11.48 -11.25
CA ASN A 253 5.99 -10.69 -10.35
C ASN A 253 6.76 -11.56 -9.35
N ASP A 254 6.22 -12.72 -8.96
CA ASP A 254 6.89 -13.64 -8.04
C ASP A 254 8.17 -14.27 -8.62
N ALA A 255 8.41 -14.14 -9.93
CA ALA A 255 9.67 -14.53 -10.58
C ALA A 255 10.85 -13.64 -10.15
N VAL A 256 10.60 -12.40 -9.73
CA VAL A 256 11.63 -11.45 -9.26
C VAL A 256 11.60 -11.25 -7.74
N ILE A 257 10.99 -12.20 -7.01
CA ILE A 257 11.08 -12.28 -5.55
C ILE A 257 12.07 -13.37 -5.20
N TYR A 258 13.14 -13.01 -4.50
CA TYR A 258 14.22 -13.90 -4.10
C TYR A 258 14.16 -14.21 -2.61
N THR A 259 14.39 -15.47 -2.23
CA THR A 259 14.21 -15.94 -0.84
C THR A 259 15.51 -16.03 -0.04
N SER A 260 16.67 -15.81 -0.68
CA SER A 260 17.97 -15.80 0.00
C SER A 260 18.96 -14.92 -0.74
N ALA A 261 19.85 -14.26 0.01
CA ALA A 261 20.94 -13.44 -0.51
C ALA A 261 21.88 -14.21 -1.47
N SER A 262 21.99 -15.54 -1.30
CA SER A 262 22.80 -16.39 -2.17
C SER A 262 22.20 -16.64 -3.56
N SER A 263 20.92 -16.31 -3.76
CA SER A 263 20.17 -16.60 -4.99
C SER A 263 19.67 -15.35 -5.70
N ASP A 264 19.78 -14.19 -5.07
CA ASP A 264 19.40 -12.93 -5.67
C ASP A 264 20.56 -12.33 -6.51
N PRO A 265 20.24 -11.48 -7.49
CA PRO A 265 21.25 -10.84 -8.34
C PRO A 265 21.79 -9.53 -7.75
N TYR A 266 21.52 -9.24 -6.48
CA TYR A 266 21.78 -7.95 -5.87
C TYR A 266 23.03 -8.00 -4.99
N SER A 267 23.81 -6.92 -5.03
CA SER A 267 24.89 -6.75 -4.06
C SER A 267 24.32 -6.64 -2.64
N ALA A 268 25.11 -7.02 -1.63
CA ALA A 268 24.79 -6.72 -0.24
C ALA A 268 24.56 -5.20 -0.05
N ALA A 269 23.84 -4.81 1.00
CA ALA A 269 23.48 -3.41 1.26
C ALA A 269 24.68 -2.42 1.28
N SER A 270 25.87 -2.88 1.67
CA SER A 270 27.11 -2.09 1.61
C SER A 270 27.56 -1.73 0.18
N GLY A 271 27.01 -2.39 -0.84
CA GLY A 271 27.24 -2.13 -2.26
C GLY A 271 25.96 -1.71 -2.99
N MET A 272 25.01 -1.07 -2.30
CA MET A 272 23.70 -0.70 -2.87
C MET A 272 23.79 0.25 -4.08
N SER A 273 24.91 0.97 -4.28
CA SER A 273 25.14 1.81 -5.46
C SER A 273 25.09 1.03 -6.79
N ASN A 274 25.21 -0.31 -6.75
CA ASN A 274 25.07 -1.16 -7.93
C ASN A 274 23.62 -1.53 -8.26
N TRP A 275 22.68 -1.33 -7.31
CA TRP A 275 21.32 -1.88 -7.39
C TRP A 275 20.51 -1.35 -8.57
N ASN A 276 20.67 -0.08 -8.97
CA ASN A 276 19.95 0.45 -10.13
C ASN A 276 20.23 -0.38 -11.40
N SER A 277 21.52 -0.65 -11.66
CA SER A 277 21.96 -1.43 -12.82
C SER A 277 21.59 -2.92 -12.72
N GLN A 278 21.68 -3.49 -11.51
CA GLN A 278 21.35 -4.89 -11.25
C GLN A 278 19.86 -5.15 -11.41
N LEU A 279 19.02 -4.26 -10.88
CA LEU A 279 17.57 -4.35 -11.06
C LEU A 279 17.20 -4.23 -12.53
N GLN A 280 17.73 -3.23 -13.22
CA GLN A 280 17.41 -3.02 -14.64
C GLN A 280 17.77 -4.27 -15.46
N SER A 281 18.97 -4.82 -15.29
CA SER A 281 19.39 -6.07 -15.93
C SER A 281 18.48 -7.25 -15.59
N THR A 282 18.12 -7.38 -14.30
CA THR A 282 17.26 -8.46 -13.79
C THR A 282 15.87 -8.39 -14.42
N LEU A 283 15.24 -7.22 -14.43
CA LEU A 283 13.91 -7.04 -15.00
C LEU A 283 13.93 -7.23 -16.52
N THR A 284 14.94 -6.72 -17.24
CA THR A 284 15.10 -6.96 -18.67
C THR A 284 15.19 -8.46 -18.99
N SER A 285 15.96 -9.21 -18.20
CA SER A 285 16.23 -10.64 -18.45
C SER A 285 15.06 -11.55 -18.03
N VAL A 286 14.49 -11.32 -16.85
CA VAL A 286 13.48 -12.21 -16.24
C VAL A 286 12.07 -11.87 -16.67
N ILE A 287 11.74 -10.57 -16.76
CA ILE A 287 10.39 -10.10 -17.08
C ILE A 287 10.28 -9.69 -18.55
N GLY A 288 11.31 -9.03 -19.08
CA GLY A 288 11.31 -8.46 -20.43
C GLY A 288 10.65 -7.09 -20.47
N GLU A 289 11.31 -6.13 -21.13
CA GLU A 289 10.89 -4.72 -21.16
C GLU A 289 9.44 -4.51 -21.58
N ALA A 290 8.91 -5.28 -22.53
CA ALA A 290 7.53 -5.10 -23.01
C ALA A 290 6.46 -5.39 -21.93
N ASN A 291 6.81 -6.09 -20.85
CA ASN A 291 5.86 -6.66 -19.89
C ASN A 291 5.61 -5.79 -18.65
N TYR A 292 6.30 -4.66 -18.51
CA TYR A 292 6.12 -3.72 -17.40
C TYR A 292 6.32 -2.27 -17.83
N ASP A 293 5.76 -1.35 -17.06
CA ASP A 293 5.82 0.10 -17.31
C ASP A 293 6.72 0.81 -16.30
N ILE A 294 6.81 0.27 -15.09
CA ILE A 294 7.70 0.73 -14.01
C ILE A 294 8.29 -0.49 -13.28
N GLY A 295 9.56 -0.41 -12.93
CA GLY A 295 10.23 -1.42 -12.12
C GLY A 295 10.92 -0.80 -10.91
N HIS A 296 10.86 -1.49 -9.79
CA HIS A 296 11.39 -1.01 -8.52
C HIS A 296 11.94 -2.16 -7.66
N LEU A 297 12.92 -1.89 -6.80
CA LEU A 297 13.51 -2.85 -5.87
C LEU A 297 13.27 -2.42 -4.41
N PHE A 298 12.84 -3.35 -3.56
CA PHE A 298 12.86 -3.17 -2.11
C PHE A 298 14.03 -3.90 -1.44
N GLY A 299 14.82 -3.14 -0.66
CA GLY A 299 15.85 -3.67 0.22
C GLY A 299 15.39 -3.75 1.68
N ALA A 300 16.04 -4.59 2.48
CA ALA A 300 15.78 -4.69 3.93
C ALA A 300 16.53 -3.65 4.76
N SER A 301 17.67 -3.17 4.27
CA SER A 301 18.59 -2.31 5.02
C SER A 301 19.60 -1.63 4.08
N GLY A 302 20.45 -0.76 4.63
CA GLY A 302 21.45 0.02 3.89
C GLY A 302 21.15 1.51 3.95
N GLY A 303 19.86 1.86 3.97
CA GLY A 303 19.39 3.24 4.04
C GLY A 303 19.43 3.97 2.70
N GLY A 304 18.29 4.57 2.35
CA GLY A 304 18.16 5.50 1.25
C GLY A 304 17.27 5.02 0.12
N GLY A 305 17.27 5.79 -0.95
CA GLY A 305 16.50 5.51 -2.15
C GLY A 305 17.15 6.15 -3.36
N ASN A 306 16.85 5.59 -4.52
CA ASN A 306 17.29 6.13 -5.79
C ASN A 306 16.29 5.71 -6.86
N ALA A 307 15.58 6.67 -7.43
CA ALA A 307 14.62 6.44 -8.50
C ALA A 307 15.23 5.83 -9.79
N GLY A 308 16.55 5.86 -9.92
CA GLY A 308 17.32 5.44 -11.10
C GLY A 308 17.26 6.46 -12.25
N CYS A 309 16.15 7.17 -12.36
CA CYS A 309 15.92 8.29 -13.24
C CYS A 309 14.64 9.04 -12.85
N ILE A 310 14.52 10.29 -13.28
CA ILE A 310 13.32 11.11 -13.09
C ILE A 310 12.44 11.03 -14.35
N GLY A 311 11.15 10.75 -14.16
CA GLY A 311 10.15 10.78 -15.24
C GLY A 311 10.39 9.74 -16.35
N CYS A 312 10.96 8.60 -15.99
CA CYS A 312 11.45 7.60 -16.93
C CYS A 312 10.62 6.31 -17.00
N ILE A 313 9.43 6.30 -16.38
CA ILE A 313 8.46 5.22 -16.62
C ILE A 313 8.23 5.03 -18.13
N CYS A 314 7.90 3.80 -18.52
CA CYS A 314 7.71 3.38 -19.91
C CYS A 314 8.95 3.53 -20.83
N THR A 315 10.12 3.94 -20.32
CA THR A 315 11.37 4.05 -21.10
C THR A 315 12.21 2.79 -20.93
N ASN A 316 12.36 2.02 -22.02
CA ASN A 316 13.10 0.76 -21.97
C ASN A 316 14.58 0.99 -21.61
N GLY A 317 15.13 0.10 -20.78
CA GLY A 317 16.51 0.18 -20.31
C GLY A 317 16.77 1.18 -19.18
N SER A 318 15.75 1.92 -18.73
CA SER A 318 15.85 2.79 -17.55
C SER A 318 14.67 2.67 -16.58
N LYS A 319 13.46 2.33 -17.06
CA LYS A 319 12.21 2.28 -16.25
C LYS A 319 12.24 1.26 -15.12
N GLY A 320 13.19 0.34 -15.13
CA GLY A 320 13.36 -0.71 -14.12
C GLY A 320 14.58 -0.53 -13.25
N SER A 321 14.98 0.70 -12.97
CA SER A 321 16.22 0.99 -12.24
C SER A 321 16.02 1.63 -10.86
N GLY A 322 14.79 1.85 -10.39
CA GLY A 322 14.54 2.47 -9.09
C GLY A 322 14.66 1.51 -7.90
N TYR A 323 15.10 1.98 -6.74
CA TYR A 323 15.08 1.19 -5.50
C TYR A 323 14.74 2.03 -4.27
N THR A 324 14.27 1.35 -3.23
CA THR A 324 14.04 1.89 -1.89
C THR A 324 14.57 0.93 -0.82
N SER A 325 15.27 1.44 0.19
CA SER A 325 15.74 0.66 1.33
C SER A 325 15.71 1.47 2.64
N PRO A 326 15.20 0.92 3.75
CA PRO A 326 15.10 1.66 4.99
C PRO A 326 16.47 1.86 5.67
N ALA A 327 16.66 3.01 6.32
CA ALA A 327 17.88 3.29 7.09
C ALA A 327 17.87 2.62 8.49
N ASP A 328 16.69 2.38 9.04
CA ASP A 328 16.47 1.74 10.34
C ASP A 328 16.40 0.20 10.27
N ALA A 329 16.61 -0.37 9.07
CA ALA A 329 16.45 -1.79 8.76
C ALA A 329 15.02 -2.34 9.02
N ILE A 330 14.00 -1.47 8.94
CA ILE A 330 12.59 -1.85 9.07
C ILE A 330 11.87 -1.51 7.76
N PRO A 331 11.78 -2.44 6.80
CA PRO A 331 11.20 -2.18 5.48
C PRO A 331 9.66 -2.26 5.51
N SER A 332 9.03 -1.61 6.49
CA SER A 332 7.59 -1.63 6.71
C SER A 332 7.09 -0.43 7.49
N GLY A 333 5.80 -0.15 7.38
CA GLY A 333 5.15 0.94 8.09
C GLY A 333 5.04 2.19 7.23
N ASP A 334 4.25 3.16 7.69
CA ASP A 334 4.10 4.49 7.10
C ASP A 334 5.42 5.17 6.73
N ASN A 335 6.47 5.06 7.56
CA ASN A 335 7.79 5.63 7.28
C ASN A 335 8.37 5.05 5.97
N PHE A 336 8.44 3.73 5.87
CA PHE A 336 8.92 3.07 4.66
C PHE A 336 7.97 3.29 3.47
N ASP A 337 6.67 3.11 3.67
CA ASP A 337 5.69 3.10 2.59
C ASP A 337 5.45 4.49 1.98
N ILE A 338 5.40 5.53 2.81
CA ILE A 338 5.06 6.90 2.40
C ILE A 338 6.31 7.75 2.25
N ASP A 339 7.18 7.79 3.25
CA ASP A 339 8.30 8.73 3.21
C ASP A 339 9.40 8.27 2.25
N TYR A 340 9.58 6.95 2.08
CA TYR A 340 10.60 6.40 1.19
C TYR A 340 10.00 5.92 -0.14
N VAL A 341 9.10 4.92 -0.12
CA VAL A 341 8.65 4.27 -1.37
C VAL A 341 7.83 5.22 -2.24
N ALA A 342 6.83 5.92 -1.68
CA ALA A 342 6.02 6.84 -2.45
C ALA A 342 6.87 8.02 -2.99
N HIS A 343 7.90 8.44 -2.25
CA HIS A 343 8.86 9.46 -2.69
C HIS A 343 9.68 9.00 -3.90
N GLU A 344 10.34 7.84 -3.81
CA GLU A 344 11.18 7.33 -4.89
C GLU A 344 10.37 6.97 -6.14
N MET A 345 9.18 6.39 -5.97
CA MET A 345 8.27 6.19 -7.09
C MET A 345 7.76 7.53 -7.64
N GLY A 346 7.60 8.56 -6.82
CA GLY A 346 7.23 9.91 -7.25
C GLY A 346 8.25 10.50 -8.23
N HIS A 347 9.54 10.30 -7.97
CA HIS A 347 10.61 10.65 -8.91
C HIS A 347 10.54 9.85 -10.21
N GLN A 348 10.30 8.54 -10.16
CA GLN A 348 10.13 7.74 -11.39
C GLN A 348 8.98 8.27 -12.26
N PHE A 349 7.92 8.81 -11.64
CA PHE A 349 6.80 9.48 -12.29
C PHE A 349 7.06 10.95 -12.69
N GLY A 350 8.21 11.52 -12.31
CA GLY A 350 8.67 12.84 -12.77
C GLY A 350 8.62 13.97 -11.74
N GLY A 351 8.40 13.66 -10.46
CA GLY A 351 8.56 14.64 -9.38
C GLY A 351 10.03 15.02 -9.17
N ASN A 352 10.28 16.29 -8.88
CA ASN A 352 11.58 16.80 -8.42
C ASN A 352 11.46 17.22 -6.96
N HIS A 353 12.57 17.24 -6.21
CA HIS A 353 12.55 17.89 -4.89
C HIS A 353 12.22 19.39 -5.01
N THR A 354 11.50 19.92 -4.03
CA THR A 354 11.02 21.31 -4.03
C THR A 354 11.92 22.27 -3.24
N PHE A 355 13.13 21.85 -2.84
CA PHE A 355 14.04 22.72 -2.11
C PHE A 355 14.69 23.78 -3.02
N SER A 356 15.11 24.90 -2.42
CA SER A 356 15.75 25.99 -3.17
C SER A 356 17.28 25.82 -3.33
N MET A 357 17.88 24.84 -2.67
CA MET A 357 19.34 24.77 -2.52
C MET A 357 20.07 24.00 -3.62
N ASN A 358 19.37 23.16 -4.39
CA ASN A 358 19.86 22.44 -5.58
C ASN A 358 18.70 22.29 -6.58
N ASN A 359 19.00 22.15 -7.87
CA ASN A 359 18.01 21.83 -8.90
C ASN A 359 18.29 20.42 -9.44
N GLU A 360 17.27 19.58 -9.49
CA GLU A 360 17.36 18.18 -9.99
C GLU A 360 16.84 18.05 -11.44
N GLY A 361 16.53 19.17 -12.10
CA GLY A 361 16.08 19.21 -13.49
C GLY A 361 15.36 20.49 -13.85
#